data_AF-A0A2A9FKR2-F1
#
_entry.id   AF-A0A2A9FKR2-F1
#
_cell.length_a   1.000
_cell.length_b   1.000
_cell.length_c   1.000
_cell.angle_alpha   90.00
_cell.angle_beta   90.00
_cell.angle_gamma   90.00
#
_symmetry.space_group_name_H-M   'P 1'
#
loop_
_entity.id
_entity.type
_entity.pdbx_description
1 polymer ?
#
loop_
_entity_poly.entity_id
_entity_poly.type
_entity_poly.pdbx_seq_one_letter_code
_entity_poly.pdbx_strand_id
1 'polypeptide(L)'
;MTETVSTENRDLLNVSNSWKTRFKILQKIGADKQFVYKAMSSKEYKELSFKEKSKISFNILAFLFGPLYYFSKKMWVKGAAIVGATWVLAVLLTLVEAAIGTALPAVLYWIPSAVICAQLANYDYFRKVMHDEKMWHGSPKILSKPAGAIGFPLVALIFLFGASTFGPTYVEETRSQTLADVSGVWRGNTDGAMITISLAEKTKDLNINGTRIPVTVQSVDQENHVVTLGVDLANGQQASWALRQLFDQERRFTLQMTLHDGTQDGLSFVRDL
;
A
#
# COMPACT_ATOMS: atom_id res chain seq x y z
N MET A 1 -24.92 30.12 31.85
CA MET A 1 -23.56 29.54 31.85
C MET A 1 -23.39 28.43 32.91
N THR A 2 -24.48 27.87 33.45
CA THR A 2 -24.46 27.03 34.67
C THR A 2 -24.71 25.54 34.40
N GLU A 3 -25.20 25.14 33.23
CA GLU A 3 -25.49 23.74 32.89
C GLU A 3 -24.30 22.99 32.26
N THR A 4 -23.36 23.69 31.62
CA THR A 4 -22.19 23.06 30.98
C THR A 4 -21.21 22.51 32.03
N VAL A 5 -21.05 23.21 33.16
CA VAL A 5 -20.09 22.85 34.23
C VAL A 5 -20.55 21.62 35.04
N SER A 6 -21.85 21.35 35.13
CA SER A 6 -22.38 20.20 35.88
C SER A 6 -22.29 18.89 35.09
N THR A 7 -22.50 18.94 33.78
CA THR A 7 -22.43 17.77 32.88
C THR A 7 -20.97 17.34 32.66
N GLU A 8 -20.08 18.30 32.43
CA GLU A 8 -18.64 18.08 32.26
C GLU A 8 -18.02 17.36 33.48
N ASN A 9 -18.36 17.81 34.69
CA ASN A 9 -17.91 17.15 35.91
C ASN A 9 -18.46 15.73 36.06
N ARG A 10 -19.70 15.48 35.64
CA ARG A 10 -20.32 14.15 35.72
C ARG A 10 -19.64 13.13 34.80
N ASP A 11 -19.33 13.50 33.57
CA ASP A 11 -18.69 12.58 32.60
C ASP A 11 -17.23 12.27 32.98
N LEU A 12 -16.54 13.24 33.58
CA LEU A 12 -15.22 13.04 34.17
C LEU A 12 -15.23 12.09 35.38
N LEU A 13 -16.35 11.92 36.10
CA LEU A 13 -16.43 10.97 37.21
C LEU A 13 -16.36 9.52 36.74
N ASN A 14 -16.84 9.22 35.52
CA ASN A 14 -17.01 7.86 35.00
C ASN A 14 -15.80 7.31 34.22
N VAL A 15 -14.71 8.07 34.06
CA VAL A 15 -13.50 7.62 33.37
C VAL A 15 -12.34 7.40 34.34
N SER A 16 -11.40 6.51 33.99
CA SER A 16 -10.24 6.23 34.86
C SER A 16 -9.35 7.46 35.05
N ASN A 17 -8.57 7.50 36.15
CA ASN A 17 -7.66 8.61 36.44
C ASN A 17 -6.67 8.90 35.30
N SER A 18 -6.20 7.86 34.61
CA SER A 18 -5.34 7.98 33.43
C SER A 18 -6.02 8.76 32.29
N TRP A 19 -7.32 8.55 32.08
CA TRP A 19 -8.11 9.30 31.10
C TRP A 19 -8.39 10.73 31.56
N LYS A 20 -8.73 10.93 32.84
CA LYS A 20 -8.90 12.28 33.42
C LYS A 20 -7.66 13.15 33.16
N THR A 21 -6.46 12.60 33.34
CA THR A 21 -5.21 13.32 33.03
C THR A 21 -5.11 13.70 31.56
N ARG A 22 -5.37 12.77 30.63
CA ARG A 22 -5.33 13.06 29.18
C ARG A 22 -6.33 14.15 28.80
N PHE A 23 -7.55 14.07 29.34
CA PHE A 23 -8.63 15.00 29.05
C PHE A 23 -8.30 16.41 29.54
N LYS A 24 -7.74 16.55 30.74
CA LYS A 24 -7.26 17.85 31.25
C LYS A 24 -6.20 18.46 30.35
N ILE A 25 -5.24 17.66 29.85
CA ILE A 25 -4.21 18.15 28.93
C ILE A 25 -4.84 18.57 27.60
N LEU A 26 -5.73 17.76 27.02
CA LEU A 26 -6.41 18.07 25.76
C LEU A 26 -7.28 19.33 25.86
N GLN A 27 -7.98 19.51 26.97
CA GLN A 27 -8.76 20.72 27.24
C GLN A 27 -7.85 21.94 27.43
N LYS A 28 -6.73 21.80 28.16
CA LYS A 28 -5.75 22.88 28.36
C LYS A 28 -5.22 23.44 27.04
N ILE A 29 -5.02 22.60 26.03
CA ILE A 29 -4.56 23.02 24.69
C ILE A 29 -5.70 23.45 23.75
N GLY A 30 -6.93 23.54 24.25
CA GLY A 30 -8.10 23.98 23.49
C GLY A 30 -8.64 22.97 22.49
N ALA A 31 -8.38 21.66 22.68
CA ALA A 31 -8.92 20.61 21.81
C ALA A 31 -10.45 20.40 21.96
N ASP A 32 -11.09 21.10 22.90
CA ASP A 32 -12.54 21.20 23.05
C ASP A 32 -13.20 22.09 21.98
N LYS A 33 -12.45 23.02 21.39
CA LYS A 33 -12.96 24.01 20.43
C LYS A 33 -12.49 23.78 18.99
N GLN A 34 -11.46 22.96 18.81
CA GLN A 34 -10.84 22.75 17.50
C GLN A 34 -10.28 21.34 17.35
N PHE A 35 -9.92 21.00 16.11
CA PHE A 35 -9.30 19.71 15.82
C PHE A 35 -7.90 19.60 16.42
N VAL A 36 -7.49 18.38 16.76
CA VAL A 36 -6.28 18.13 17.55
C VAL A 36 -5.01 18.71 16.92
N TYR A 37 -4.84 18.63 15.60
CA TYR A 37 -3.65 19.17 14.94
C TYR A 37 -3.54 20.69 15.07
N LYS A 38 -4.67 21.40 15.07
CA LYS A 38 -4.69 22.85 15.31
C LYS A 38 -4.43 23.14 16.79
N ALA A 39 -5.04 22.39 17.70
CA ALA A 39 -4.77 22.52 19.14
C ALA A 39 -3.27 22.28 19.50
N MET A 40 -2.61 21.33 18.82
CA MET A 40 -1.18 21.05 19.01
C MET A 40 -0.24 22.13 18.46
N SER A 41 -0.76 23.14 17.77
CA SER A 41 0.01 24.34 17.36
C SER A 41 -0.06 25.47 18.39
N SER A 42 -0.92 25.34 19.42
CA SER A 42 -1.18 26.40 20.40
C SER A 42 0.02 26.69 21.31
N LYS A 43 0.02 27.87 21.93
CA LYS A 43 1.07 28.25 22.89
C LYS A 43 1.07 27.30 24.10
N GLU A 44 -0.12 26.94 24.57
CA GLU A 44 -0.34 26.04 25.70
C GLU A 44 0.23 24.65 25.42
N TYR A 45 0.16 24.16 24.17
CA TYR A 45 0.80 22.90 23.78
C TYR A 45 2.32 22.99 23.83
N LYS A 46 2.90 24.11 23.37
CA LYS A 46 4.37 24.31 23.38
C LYS A 46 4.93 24.27 24.80
N GLU A 47 4.20 24.81 25.75
CA GLU A 47 4.53 24.84 27.19
C GLU A 47 4.40 23.47 27.89
N LEU A 48 3.81 22.44 27.25
CA LEU A 48 3.74 21.10 27.82
C LEU A 48 5.12 20.43 27.87
N SER A 49 5.35 19.67 28.95
CA SER A 49 6.49 18.77 29.06
C SER A 49 6.44 17.65 28.01
N PHE A 50 7.59 17.04 27.69
CA PHE A 50 7.66 15.91 26.76
C PHE A 50 6.73 14.75 27.18
N LYS A 51 6.64 14.49 28.49
CA LYS A 51 5.77 13.44 29.05
C LYS A 51 4.29 13.74 28.84
N GLU A 52 3.87 15.00 28.95
CA GLU A 52 2.49 15.40 28.70
C GLU A 52 2.14 15.31 27.22
N LYS A 53 3.03 15.78 26.34
CA LYS A 53 2.87 15.65 24.88
C LYS A 53 2.70 14.18 24.49
N SER A 54 3.62 13.32 24.92
CA SER A 54 3.57 11.87 24.62
C SER A 54 2.26 11.21 25.07
N LYS A 55 1.69 11.59 26.22
CA LYS A 55 0.42 11.03 26.74
C LYS A 55 -0.79 11.27 25.84
N ILE A 56 -0.80 12.37 25.08
CA ILE A 56 -1.93 12.75 24.23
C ILE A 56 -1.67 12.47 22.75
N SER A 57 -0.42 12.51 22.29
CA SER A 57 -0.08 12.38 20.88
C SER A 57 -0.12 10.95 20.34
N PHE A 58 -0.01 9.94 21.20
CA PHE A 58 0.01 8.54 20.75
C PHE A 58 -0.73 7.60 21.71
N ASN A 59 -1.45 6.64 21.15
CA ASN A 59 -2.15 5.59 21.88
C ASN A 59 -1.70 4.22 21.35
N ILE A 60 -0.88 3.52 22.14
CA ILE A 60 -0.30 2.23 21.75
C ILE A 60 -1.36 1.15 21.51
N LEU A 61 -2.45 1.15 22.27
CA LEU A 61 -3.52 0.16 22.08
C LEU A 61 -4.27 0.44 20.77
N ALA A 62 -4.51 1.71 20.44
CA ALA A 62 -5.10 2.06 19.15
C ALA A 62 -4.15 1.81 17.97
N PHE A 63 -2.84 1.88 18.17
CA PHE A 63 -1.86 1.46 17.17
C PHE A 63 -1.96 -0.05 16.89
N LEU A 64 -1.93 -0.87 17.94
CA LEU A 64 -1.92 -2.33 17.81
C LEU A 64 -3.27 -2.90 17.33
N PHE A 65 -4.38 -2.34 17.80
CA PHE A 65 -5.72 -2.86 17.51
C PHE A 65 -6.48 -2.06 16.44
N GLY A 66 -5.95 -0.92 15.99
CA GLY A 66 -6.55 -0.10 14.95
C GLY A 66 -8.02 0.25 15.24
N PRO A 67 -8.92 0.09 14.26
CA PRO A 67 -10.36 0.34 14.44
C PRO A 67 -11.05 -0.51 15.51
N LEU A 68 -10.52 -1.70 15.84
CA LEU A 68 -11.09 -2.53 16.92
C LEU A 68 -11.01 -1.82 18.27
N TYR A 69 -9.98 -1.01 18.47
CA TYR A 69 -9.88 -0.13 19.64
C TYR A 69 -11.06 0.85 19.72
N TYR A 70 -11.44 1.45 18.59
CA TYR A 70 -12.56 2.39 18.53
C TYR A 70 -13.89 1.71 18.87
N PHE A 71 -14.12 0.49 18.39
CA PHE A 71 -15.29 -0.29 18.76
C PHE A 71 -15.32 -0.59 20.26
N SER A 72 -14.20 -0.97 20.87
CA SER A 72 -14.11 -1.21 22.33
C SER A 72 -14.42 0.05 23.16
N LYS A 73 -14.08 1.24 22.64
CA LYS A 73 -14.39 2.53 23.26
C LYS A 73 -15.77 3.06 22.91
N LYS A 74 -16.61 2.25 22.24
CA LYS A 74 -17.92 2.61 21.67
C LYS A 74 -17.87 3.87 20.79
N MET A 75 -16.76 4.11 20.09
CA MET A 75 -16.58 5.14 19.05
C MET A 75 -16.84 4.53 17.67
N TRP A 76 -17.90 3.73 17.55
CA TRP A 76 -18.07 2.80 16.44
C TRP A 76 -18.27 3.50 15.09
N VAL A 77 -18.86 4.70 15.06
CA VAL A 77 -19.05 5.47 13.83
C VAL A 77 -17.69 5.89 13.23
N LYS A 78 -16.79 6.44 14.04
CA LYS A 78 -15.40 6.75 13.63
C LYS A 78 -14.63 5.47 13.28
N GLY A 79 -14.78 4.41 14.08
CA GLY A 79 -14.16 3.12 13.79
C GLY A 79 -14.55 2.56 12.42
N ALA A 80 -15.84 2.59 12.08
CA ALA A 80 -16.34 2.12 10.79
C ALA A 80 -15.88 3.00 9.62
N ALA A 81 -15.79 4.33 9.83
CA ALA A 81 -15.21 5.24 8.85
C ALA A 81 -13.72 4.95 8.60
N ILE A 82 -12.95 4.65 9.64
CA ILE A 82 -11.54 4.26 9.47
C ILE A 82 -11.44 2.94 8.70
N VAL A 83 -12.25 1.93 9.01
CA VAL A 83 -12.28 0.65 8.26
C VAL A 83 -12.54 0.89 6.78
N GLY A 84 -13.56 1.68 6.43
CA GLY A 84 -13.86 1.99 5.04
C GLY A 84 -12.72 2.73 4.36
N ALA A 85 -12.08 3.69 5.03
CA ALA A 85 -10.93 4.42 4.50
C ALA A 85 -9.72 3.49 4.28
N THR A 86 -9.48 2.54 5.19
CA THR A 86 -8.43 1.52 5.06
C THR A 86 -8.64 0.65 3.84
N TRP A 87 -9.88 0.22 3.58
CA TRP A 87 -10.20 -0.57 2.38
C TRP A 87 -10.13 0.25 1.09
N VAL A 88 -10.52 1.53 1.12
CA VAL A 88 -10.30 2.43 -0.03
C VAL A 88 -8.80 2.59 -0.32
N LEU A 89 -7.96 2.78 0.72
CA LEU A 89 -6.52 2.82 0.55
C LEU A 89 -5.99 1.51 -0.04
N ALA A 90 -6.47 0.35 0.45
CA ALA A 90 -6.07 -0.95 -0.07
C ALA A 90 -6.41 -1.10 -1.57
N VAL A 91 -7.62 -0.69 -1.99
CA VAL A 91 -8.00 -0.66 -3.42
C VAL A 91 -7.02 0.17 -4.22
N LEU A 92 -6.70 1.40 -3.77
CA LEU A 92 -5.78 2.29 -4.47
C LEU A 92 -4.38 1.68 -4.58
N LEU A 93 -3.86 1.06 -3.51
CA LEU A 93 -2.56 0.39 -3.53
C LEU A 93 -2.54 -0.80 -4.49
N THR A 94 -3.60 -1.61 -4.52
CA THR A 94 -3.72 -2.73 -5.47
C THR A 94 -3.78 -2.23 -6.92
N LEU A 95 -4.44 -1.10 -7.19
CA LEU A 95 -4.42 -0.49 -8.53
C LEU A 95 -3.02 0.04 -8.90
N VAL A 96 -2.27 0.58 -7.94
CA VAL A 96 -0.87 0.97 -8.16
C VAL A 96 0.00 -0.24 -8.46
N GLU A 97 -0.11 -1.33 -7.70
CA GLU A 97 0.58 -2.59 -7.97
C GLU A 97 0.29 -3.11 -9.38
N ALA A 98 -0.97 -3.04 -9.80
CA ALA A 98 -1.38 -3.42 -11.14
C ALA A 98 -0.75 -2.53 -12.22
N ALA A 99 -0.64 -1.22 -11.97
CA ALA A 99 -0.05 -0.28 -12.91
C ALA A 99 1.47 -0.44 -13.04
N ILE A 100 2.18 -0.80 -11.97
CA ILE A 100 3.66 -0.94 -11.97
C ILE A 100 4.14 -2.39 -12.08
N GLY A 101 3.23 -3.36 -12.19
CA GLY A 101 3.54 -4.79 -12.31
C GLY A 101 4.30 -5.39 -11.11
N THR A 102 4.29 -4.72 -9.96
CA THR A 102 5.09 -5.09 -8.78
C THR A 102 4.27 -5.00 -7.50
N ALA A 103 4.40 -6.01 -6.64
CA ALA A 103 3.74 -6.02 -5.33
C ALA A 103 4.36 -4.98 -4.38
N LEU A 104 3.52 -4.24 -3.67
CA LEU A 104 3.93 -3.28 -2.66
C LEU A 104 4.14 -3.99 -1.31
N PRO A 105 5.00 -3.46 -0.44
CA PRO A 105 5.17 -4.00 0.91
C PRO A 105 3.84 -4.06 1.67
N ALA A 106 3.48 -5.23 2.20
CA ALA A 106 2.22 -5.48 2.91
C ALA A 106 1.94 -4.48 4.06
N VAL A 107 3.00 -3.92 4.65
CA VAL A 107 2.90 -2.89 5.69
C VAL A 107 2.17 -1.61 5.25
N LEU A 108 2.21 -1.26 3.96
CA LEU A 108 1.54 -0.06 3.43
C LEU A 108 0.01 -0.16 3.51
N TYR A 109 -0.55 -1.37 3.54
CA TYR A 109 -1.98 -1.61 3.58
C TYR A 109 -2.62 -1.33 4.95
N TRP A 110 -1.87 -1.49 6.05
CA TRP A 110 -2.42 -1.44 7.40
C TRP A 110 -1.75 -0.43 8.33
N ILE A 111 -0.47 -0.12 8.14
CA ILE A 111 0.25 0.85 9.00
C ILE A 111 -0.41 2.23 8.97
N PRO A 112 -0.82 2.81 7.81
CA PRO A 112 -1.45 4.13 7.80
C PRO A 112 -2.70 4.20 8.68
N SER A 113 -3.56 3.18 8.62
CA SER A 113 -4.73 3.05 9.48
C SER A 113 -4.36 2.96 10.96
N ALA A 114 -3.35 2.14 11.30
CA ALA A 114 -2.87 1.99 12.67
C ALA A 114 -2.31 3.31 13.23
N VAL A 115 -1.54 4.05 12.42
CA VAL A 115 -0.97 5.35 12.80
C VAL A 115 -2.08 6.39 13.02
N ILE A 116 -3.06 6.49 12.12
CA ILE A 116 -4.22 7.38 12.28
C ILE A 116 -4.97 7.05 13.57
N CYS A 117 -5.24 5.77 13.82
CA CYS A 117 -5.88 5.33 15.05
C CYS A 117 -5.08 5.74 16.29
N ALA A 118 -3.77 5.50 16.27
CA ALA A 118 -2.86 5.82 17.39
C ALA A 118 -2.81 7.32 17.70
N GLN A 119 -2.75 8.16 16.66
CA GLN A 119 -2.65 9.61 16.81
C GLN A 119 -3.97 10.24 17.28
N LEU A 120 -5.11 9.75 16.78
CA LEU A 120 -6.41 10.38 17.04
C LEU A 120 -7.16 9.80 18.22
N ALA A 121 -6.91 8.55 18.64
CA ALA A 121 -7.76 7.86 19.61
C ALA A 121 -7.92 8.58 20.96
N ASN A 122 -6.87 9.23 21.45
CA ASN A 122 -6.94 9.99 22.70
C ASN A 122 -7.88 11.20 22.57
N TYR A 123 -7.73 11.93 21.47
CA TYR A 123 -8.59 13.07 21.12
C TYR A 123 -10.03 12.64 20.85
N ASP A 124 -10.22 11.58 20.06
CA ASP A 124 -11.55 11.11 19.69
C ASP A 124 -12.33 10.60 20.89
N TYR A 125 -11.66 9.93 21.82
CA TYR A 125 -12.29 9.49 23.05
C TYR A 125 -12.62 10.67 23.98
N PHE A 126 -11.76 11.68 24.03
CA PHE A 126 -12.06 12.94 24.72
C PHE A 126 -13.29 13.64 24.13
N ARG A 127 -13.35 13.81 22.80
CA ARG A 127 -14.48 14.44 22.11
C ARG A 127 -15.78 13.68 22.31
N LYS A 128 -15.71 12.35 22.28
CA LYS A 128 -16.85 11.51 22.59
C LYS A 128 -17.35 11.74 24.02
N VAL A 129 -16.47 11.66 25.02
CA VAL A 129 -16.91 11.73 26.43
C VAL A 129 -17.40 13.13 26.80
N MET A 130 -16.75 14.19 26.29
CA MET A 130 -17.04 15.56 26.70
C MET A 130 -18.11 16.25 25.85
N HIS A 131 -18.38 15.75 24.64
CA HIS A 131 -19.28 16.42 23.69
C HIS A 131 -20.24 15.48 22.95
N ASP A 132 -20.31 14.19 23.34
CA ASP A 132 -21.05 13.14 22.61
C ASP A 132 -20.76 13.13 21.10
N GLU A 133 -19.53 13.48 20.72
CA GLU A 133 -19.16 13.62 19.32
C GLU A 133 -19.12 12.24 18.63
N LYS A 134 -20.00 12.05 17.65
CA LYS A 134 -20.09 10.80 16.88
C LYS A 134 -19.11 10.75 15.71
N MET A 135 -18.79 11.89 15.10
CA MET A 135 -17.94 11.96 13.90
C MET A 135 -17.17 13.29 13.85
N TRP A 136 -16.02 13.32 13.18
CA TRP A 136 -15.18 14.52 13.06
C TRP A 136 -15.88 15.66 12.32
N HIS A 137 -15.61 16.90 12.75
CA HIS A 137 -16.03 18.09 12.02
C HIS A 137 -15.42 18.14 10.61
N GLY A 138 -16.23 18.51 9.62
CA GLY A 138 -15.84 18.57 8.20
C GLY A 138 -16.01 17.25 7.45
N SER A 139 -16.30 16.14 8.15
CA SER A 139 -16.66 14.89 7.49
C SER A 139 -18.00 15.01 6.74
N PRO A 140 -18.19 14.24 5.65
CA PRO A 140 -19.48 14.14 4.98
C PRO A 140 -20.59 13.78 5.98
N LYS A 141 -21.68 14.56 5.99
CA LYS A 141 -22.82 14.37 6.93
C LYS A 141 -23.42 12.96 6.88
N ILE A 142 -23.25 12.25 5.77
CA ILE A 142 -23.69 10.86 5.61
C ILE A 142 -22.96 9.91 6.58
N LEU A 143 -21.66 10.13 6.84
CA LEU A 143 -20.87 9.29 7.75
C LEU A 143 -21.29 9.44 9.21
N SER A 144 -21.85 10.59 9.59
CA SER A 144 -22.39 10.80 10.94
C SER A 144 -23.68 10.03 11.21
N LYS A 145 -24.35 9.51 10.17
CA LYS A 145 -25.55 8.67 10.29
C LYS A 145 -25.15 7.19 10.33
N PRO A 146 -25.84 6.34 11.12
CA PRO A 146 -25.60 4.89 11.15
C PRO A 146 -25.54 4.23 9.77
N ALA A 147 -26.48 4.59 8.89
CA ALA A 147 -26.55 4.06 7.54
C ALA A 147 -25.29 4.36 6.72
N GLY A 148 -24.72 5.57 6.83
CA GLY A 148 -23.50 5.91 6.11
C GLY A 148 -22.26 5.32 6.76
N ALA A 149 -22.19 5.28 8.09
CA ALA A 149 -21.09 4.66 8.82
C ALA A 149 -20.97 3.15 8.52
N ILE A 150 -22.09 2.47 8.26
CA ILE A 150 -22.12 1.04 7.88
C ILE A 150 -21.98 0.89 6.36
N GLY A 151 -22.70 1.70 5.58
CA GLY A 151 -22.71 1.58 4.12
C GLY A 151 -21.35 1.87 3.50
N PHE A 152 -20.59 2.84 4.02
CA PHE A 152 -19.27 3.19 3.50
C PHE A 152 -18.27 2.02 3.51
N PRO A 153 -17.99 1.34 4.65
CA PRO A 153 -17.12 0.18 4.64
C PRO A 153 -17.68 -0.95 3.78
N LEU A 154 -18.99 -1.20 3.75
CA LEU A 154 -19.56 -2.24 2.87
C LEU A 154 -19.29 -1.98 1.39
N VAL A 155 -19.49 -0.75 0.93
CA VAL A 155 -19.17 -0.35 -0.45
C VAL A 155 -17.67 -0.49 -0.71
N ALA A 156 -16.82 -0.02 0.19
CA ALA A 156 -15.37 -0.16 0.08
C ALA A 156 -14.93 -1.63 0.02
N LEU A 157 -15.60 -2.52 0.75
CA LEU A 157 -15.33 -3.96 0.71
C LEU A 157 -15.67 -4.58 -0.65
N ILE A 158 -16.77 -4.16 -1.27
CA ILE A 158 -17.14 -4.62 -2.62
C ILE A 158 -16.06 -4.23 -3.63
N PHE A 159 -15.60 -2.97 -3.58
CA PHE A 159 -14.49 -2.51 -4.43
C PHE A 159 -13.19 -3.27 -4.15
N LEU A 160 -12.87 -3.53 -2.88
CA LEU A 160 -11.69 -4.29 -2.49
C LEU A 160 -11.74 -5.71 -3.05
N PHE A 161 -12.89 -6.39 -2.93
CA PHE A 161 -13.07 -7.71 -3.50
C PHE A 161 -12.88 -7.69 -5.02
N GLY A 162 -13.52 -6.75 -5.72
CA GLY A 162 -13.34 -6.56 -7.16
C GLY A 162 -11.88 -6.32 -7.56
N ALA A 163 -11.17 -5.42 -6.87
CA ALA A 163 -9.76 -5.16 -7.13
C ALA A 163 -8.90 -6.42 -6.92
N SER A 164 -9.16 -7.18 -5.85
CA SER A 164 -8.42 -8.40 -5.53
C SER A 164 -8.69 -9.57 -6.48
N THR A 165 -9.89 -9.64 -7.08
CA THR A 165 -10.23 -10.71 -8.04
C THR A 165 -9.71 -10.43 -9.44
N PHE A 166 -9.57 -9.17 -9.85
CA PHE A 166 -9.19 -8.82 -11.23
C PHE A 166 -7.75 -8.31 -11.35
N GLY A 167 -7.18 -7.70 -10.31
CA GLY A 167 -5.83 -7.11 -10.36
C GLY A 167 -4.70 -8.14 -10.53
N PRO A 168 -4.56 -9.13 -9.62
CA PRO A 168 -3.50 -10.12 -9.69
C PRO A 168 -3.56 -10.97 -10.97
N THR A 169 -4.78 -11.32 -11.42
CA THR A 169 -4.97 -12.09 -12.66
C THR A 169 -4.51 -11.30 -13.87
N TYR A 170 -4.82 -10.01 -13.97
CA TYR A 170 -4.39 -9.17 -15.09
C TYR A 170 -2.87 -9.02 -15.16
N VAL A 171 -2.21 -8.77 -14.02
CA VAL A 171 -0.73 -8.63 -13.98
C VAL A 171 -0.03 -9.95 -14.30
N GLU A 172 -0.51 -11.06 -13.74
CA GLU A 172 0.09 -12.36 -14.00
C GLU A 172 -0.15 -12.84 -15.44
N GLU A 173 -1.32 -12.57 -16.01
CA GLU A 173 -1.65 -12.88 -17.41
C GLU A 173 -0.76 -12.08 -18.36
N THR A 174 -0.64 -10.77 -18.16
CA THR A 174 0.22 -9.91 -19.00
C THR A 174 1.71 -10.24 -18.82
N ARG A 175 2.17 -10.52 -17.60
CA ARG A 175 3.54 -11.01 -17.34
C ARG A 175 3.80 -12.33 -18.06
N SER A 176 2.88 -13.29 -17.92
CA SER A 176 2.97 -14.60 -18.57
C SER A 176 2.98 -14.46 -20.09
N GLN A 177 2.16 -13.56 -20.64
CA GLN A 177 2.14 -13.25 -22.06
C GLN A 177 3.46 -12.66 -22.53
N THR A 178 4.01 -11.63 -21.87
CA THR A 178 5.32 -11.08 -22.24
C THR A 178 6.42 -12.14 -22.19
N LEU A 179 6.43 -12.99 -21.16
CA LEU A 179 7.39 -14.10 -21.07
C LEU A 179 7.20 -15.14 -22.17
N ALA A 180 5.96 -15.41 -22.58
CA ALA A 180 5.65 -16.27 -23.71
C ALA A 180 6.10 -15.65 -25.03
N ASP A 181 5.83 -14.37 -25.26
CA ASP A 181 6.19 -13.64 -26.49
C ASP A 181 7.71 -13.61 -26.72
N VAL A 182 8.51 -13.47 -25.67
CA VAL A 182 9.98 -13.52 -25.79
C VAL A 182 10.53 -14.95 -25.82
N SER A 183 9.73 -15.95 -25.44
CA SER A 183 10.13 -17.35 -25.49
C SER A 183 10.06 -17.87 -26.93
N GLY A 184 11.10 -18.59 -27.35
CA GLY A 184 11.19 -19.03 -28.74
C GLY A 184 12.62 -19.37 -29.13
N VAL A 185 12.77 -19.77 -30.39
CA VAL A 185 14.07 -19.94 -31.03
C VAL A 185 14.38 -18.70 -31.84
N TRP A 186 15.50 -18.09 -31.52
CA TRP A 186 16.00 -16.84 -32.08
C TRP A 186 17.36 -17.06 -32.74
N ARG A 187 17.68 -16.22 -33.72
CA ARG A 187 18.99 -16.18 -34.36
C ARG A 187 19.68 -14.84 -34.05
N GLY A 188 20.89 -14.89 -33.52
CA GLY A 188 21.75 -13.72 -33.33
C GLY A 188 22.10 -13.08 -34.66
N ASN A 189 21.95 -11.76 -34.76
CA ASN A 189 22.18 -11.02 -36.00
C ASN A 189 23.67 -10.80 -36.25
N THR A 190 24.51 -10.84 -35.20
CA THR A 190 25.95 -10.60 -35.30
C THR A 190 26.72 -11.82 -35.79
N ASP A 191 26.45 -13.00 -35.21
CA ASP A 191 27.21 -14.24 -35.45
C ASP A 191 26.37 -15.40 -36.01
N GLY A 192 25.06 -15.21 -36.15
CA GLY A 192 24.14 -16.25 -36.60
C GLY A 192 23.86 -17.34 -35.56
N ALA A 193 24.29 -17.17 -34.32
CA ALA A 193 24.11 -18.16 -33.26
C ALA A 193 22.62 -18.45 -33.02
N MET A 194 22.29 -19.71 -32.77
CA MET A 194 20.94 -20.10 -32.41
C MET A 194 20.77 -20.00 -30.90
N ILE A 195 19.79 -19.20 -30.48
CA ILE A 195 19.49 -18.90 -29.09
C ILE A 195 18.06 -19.36 -28.82
N THR A 196 17.90 -20.35 -27.94
CA THR A 196 16.59 -20.78 -27.45
C THR A 196 16.33 -20.06 -26.13
N ILE A 197 15.21 -19.37 -26.04
CA ILE A 197 14.78 -18.62 -24.86
C ILE A 197 13.55 -19.34 -24.29
N SER A 198 13.68 -19.95 -23.11
CA SER A 198 12.59 -20.68 -22.45
C SER A 198 12.21 -20.00 -21.15
N LEU A 199 11.29 -19.03 -21.21
CA LEU A 199 10.84 -18.26 -20.04
C LEU A 199 9.38 -18.52 -19.65
N ALA A 200 8.56 -19.07 -20.55
CA ALA A 200 7.19 -19.48 -20.26
C ALA A 200 7.11 -20.79 -19.45
N GLU A 201 8.18 -21.59 -19.44
CA GLU A 201 8.20 -22.88 -18.77
C GLU A 201 8.47 -22.79 -17.25
N LYS A 202 8.25 -23.91 -16.56
CA LYS A 202 8.53 -24.08 -15.12
C LYS A 202 10.02 -23.93 -14.81
N THR A 203 10.88 -24.49 -15.66
CA THR A 203 12.32 -24.25 -15.63
C THR A 203 12.66 -23.17 -16.63
N LYS A 204 13.37 -22.13 -16.19
CA LYS A 204 13.73 -21.00 -17.05
C LYS A 204 15.19 -21.10 -17.44
N ASP A 205 15.46 -21.14 -18.73
CA ASP A 205 16.81 -21.26 -19.25
C ASP A 205 16.97 -20.62 -20.63
N LEU A 206 18.22 -20.31 -20.94
CA LEU A 206 18.69 -19.93 -22.26
C LEU A 206 19.56 -21.05 -22.80
N ASN A 207 19.37 -21.44 -24.06
CA ASN A 207 20.30 -22.33 -24.74
C ASN A 207 20.99 -21.57 -25.87
N ILE A 208 22.29 -21.33 -25.72
CA ILE A 208 23.12 -20.64 -26.71
C ILE A 208 24.07 -21.66 -27.30
N ASN A 209 23.92 -21.98 -28.59
CA ASN A 209 24.77 -22.94 -29.31
C ASN A 209 24.94 -24.30 -28.59
N GLY A 210 23.88 -24.82 -27.98
CA GLY A 210 23.86 -26.10 -27.28
C GLY A 210 24.24 -26.03 -25.79
N THR A 211 24.68 -24.86 -25.30
CA THR A 211 25.00 -24.66 -23.87
C THR A 211 23.78 -24.13 -23.13
N ARG A 212 23.28 -24.91 -22.18
CA ARG A 212 22.14 -24.53 -21.32
C ARG A 212 22.61 -23.65 -20.17
N ILE A 213 21.99 -22.49 -20.03
CA ILE A 213 22.26 -21.47 -19.02
C ILE A 213 20.98 -21.29 -18.21
N PRO A 214 20.92 -21.75 -16.94
CA PRO A 214 19.76 -21.50 -16.09
C PRO A 214 19.63 -20.00 -15.82
N VAL A 215 18.42 -19.48 -15.90
CA VAL A 215 18.14 -18.05 -15.65
C VAL A 215 16.99 -17.87 -14.69
N THR A 216 16.95 -16.71 -14.04
CA THR A 216 15.82 -16.27 -13.22
C THR A 216 15.25 -14.98 -13.80
N VAL A 217 13.93 -14.81 -13.83
CA VAL A 217 13.32 -13.55 -14.26
C VAL A 217 13.35 -12.58 -13.08
N GLN A 218 14.22 -11.58 -13.14
CA GLN A 218 14.37 -10.56 -12.09
C GLN A 218 13.24 -9.52 -12.18
N SER A 219 12.91 -9.04 -13.38
CA SER A 219 11.82 -8.10 -13.61
C SER A 219 11.26 -8.21 -15.03
N VAL A 220 10.02 -7.74 -15.20
CA VAL A 220 9.36 -7.55 -16.50
C VAL A 220 8.83 -6.12 -16.51
N ASP A 221 9.48 -5.25 -17.27
CA ASP A 221 9.07 -3.88 -17.50
C ASP A 221 8.17 -3.84 -18.74
N GLN A 222 6.87 -3.76 -18.51
CA GLN A 222 5.86 -3.77 -19.58
C GLN A 222 5.84 -2.46 -20.37
N GLU A 223 6.18 -1.33 -19.75
CA GLU A 223 6.18 -0.02 -20.41
C GLU A 223 7.33 0.09 -21.41
N ASN A 224 8.50 -0.43 -21.02
CA ASN A 224 9.70 -0.41 -21.87
C ASN A 224 9.90 -1.69 -22.68
N HIS A 225 9.00 -2.67 -22.52
CA HIS A 225 9.07 -4.01 -23.12
C HIS A 225 10.39 -4.73 -22.86
N VAL A 226 10.87 -4.69 -21.61
CA VAL A 226 12.15 -5.29 -21.19
C VAL A 226 11.92 -6.41 -20.18
N VAL A 227 12.50 -7.58 -20.45
CA VAL A 227 12.61 -8.67 -19.48
C VAL A 227 14.06 -8.72 -18.98
N THR A 228 14.25 -8.56 -17.67
CA THR A 228 15.57 -8.69 -17.05
C THR A 228 15.76 -10.08 -16.45
N LEU A 229 16.86 -10.71 -16.83
CA LEU A 229 17.24 -12.06 -16.45
C LEU A 229 18.44 -12.01 -15.51
N GLY A 230 18.35 -12.71 -14.39
CA GLY A 230 19.49 -13.03 -13.53
C GLY A 230 20.16 -14.31 -14.02
N VAL A 231 21.47 -14.25 -14.23
CA VAL A 231 22.29 -15.33 -14.74
C VAL A 231 23.45 -15.58 -13.77
N ASP A 232 23.66 -16.84 -13.41
CA ASP A 232 24.83 -17.25 -12.64
C ASP A 232 25.99 -17.53 -13.62
N LEU A 233 27.04 -16.70 -13.55
CA LEU A 233 28.23 -16.87 -14.38
C LEU A 233 29.10 -18.04 -13.86
N ALA A 234 29.93 -18.61 -14.72
CA ALA A 234 30.80 -19.74 -14.38
C ALA A 234 31.79 -19.46 -13.23
N ASN A 235 32.07 -18.19 -12.94
CA ASN A 235 32.90 -17.75 -11.82
C ASN A 235 32.12 -17.62 -10.49
N GLY A 236 30.83 -17.98 -10.46
CA GLY A 236 29.95 -17.86 -9.31
C GLY A 236 29.38 -16.45 -9.08
N GLN A 237 29.65 -15.51 -9.99
CA GLN A 237 29.13 -14.14 -9.90
C GLN A 237 27.74 -14.05 -10.54
N GLN A 238 26.84 -13.29 -9.91
CA GLN A 238 25.54 -12.99 -10.50
C GLN A 238 25.65 -11.82 -11.49
N ALA A 239 25.02 -12.00 -12.65
CA ALA A 239 24.95 -11.02 -13.72
C ALA A 239 23.49 -10.79 -14.13
N SER A 240 23.20 -9.61 -14.68
CA SER A 240 21.89 -9.27 -15.22
C SER A 240 22.00 -9.09 -16.73
N TRP A 241 21.17 -9.82 -17.48
CA TRP A 241 20.99 -9.67 -18.93
C TRP A 241 19.59 -9.12 -19.19
N ALA A 242 19.40 -8.41 -20.29
CA ALA A 242 18.12 -7.82 -20.66
C ALA A 242 17.69 -8.25 -22.07
N LEU A 243 16.41 -8.61 -22.21
CA LEU A 243 15.75 -8.86 -23.48
C LEU A 243 14.74 -7.74 -23.71
N ARG A 244 14.93 -6.93 -24.74
CA ARG A 244 14.02 -5.84 -25.11
C ARG A 244 13.29 -6.18 -26.40
N GLN A 245 11.97 -6.07 -26.41
CA GLN A 245 11.20 -6.15 -27.65
C GLN A 245 11.30 -4.81 -28.41
N LEU A 246 11.64 -4.87 -29.70
CA LEU A 246 11.72 -3.72 -30.59
C LEU A 246 10.65 -3.85 -31.67
N PHE A 247 9.64 -3.00 -31.62
CA PHE A 247 8.49 -3.05 -32.54
C PHE A 247 8.74 -2.22 -33.81
N ASP A 248 8.38 -2.79 -34.97
CA ASP A 248 8.35 -2.08 -36.24
C ASP A 248 7.01 -1.33 -36.45
N GLN A 249 6.89 -0.59 -37.56
CA GLN A 249 5.66 0.15 -37.90
C GLN A 249 4.44 -0.76 -38.13
N GLU A 250 4.66 -2.04 -38.43
CA GLU A 250 3.65 -3.07 -38.65
C GLU A 250 3.29 -3.82 -37.35
N ARG A 251 3.83 -3.39 -36.20
CA ARG A 251 3.68 -4.01 -34.88
C ARG A 251 4.26 -5.42 -34.75
N ARG A 252 5.16 -5.82 -35.64
CA ARG A 252 5.99 -7.01 -35.42
C ARG A 252 7.16 -6.60 -34.54
N PHE A 253 7.64 -7.51 -33.69
CA PHE A 253 8.83 -7.23 -32.89
C PHE A 253 10.00 -8.16 -33.20
N THR A 254 11.20 -7.64 -33.04
CA THR A 254 12.43 -8.41 -32.86
C THR A 254 12.88 -8.28 -31.40
N LEU A 255 13.87 -9.08 -30.98
CA LEU A 255 14.48 -8.88 -29.67
C LEU A 255 15.83 -8.19 -29.81
N GLN A 256 16.20 -7.43 -28.80
CA GLN A 256 17.57 -7.03 -28.54
C GLN A 256 17.99 -7.64 -27.21
N MET A 257 19.07 -8.41 -27.22
CA MET A 257 19.70 -8.92 -26.02
C MET A 257 20.83 -7.98 -25.61
N THR A 258 20.87 -7.59 -24.34
CA THR A 258 21.99 -6.84 -23.72
C THR A 258 22.59 -7.67 -22.60
N LEU A 259 23.90 -7.91 -22.68
CA LEU A 259 24.65 -8.64 -21.67
C LEU A 259 25.16 -7.69 -20.57
N HIS A 260 25.62 -8.28 -19.47
CA HIS A 260 26.14 -7.57 -18.29
C HIS A 260 27.38 -6.69 -18.54
N ASP A 261 28.13 -6.95 -19.61
CA ASP A 261 29.28 -6.15 -20.05
C ASP A 261 28.88 -4.98 -20.99
N GLY A 262 27.58 -4.83 -21.27
CA GLY A 262 27.04 -3.83 -22.19
C GLY A 262 27.01 -4.28 -23.65
N THR A 263 27.48 -5.49 -23.98
CA THR A 263 27.39 -6.04 -25.33
C THR A 263 25.92 -6.22 -25.72
N GLN A 264 25.58 -5.78 -26.94
CA GLN A 264 24.23 -5.90 -27.49
C GLN A 264 24.22 -6.73 -28.76
N ASP A 265 23.22 -7.58 -28.91
CA ASP A 265 22.94 -8.29 -30.16
C ASP A 265 21.44 -8.22 -30.50
N GLY A 266 21.13 -7.99 -31.77
CA GLY A 266 19.77 -8.10 -32.29
C GLY A 266 19.44 -9.56 -32.55
N LEU A 267 18.22 -9.98 -32.24
CA LEU A 267 17.77 -11.34 -32.42
C LEU A 267 16.57 -11.38 -33.37
N SER A 268 16.70 -12.19 -34.41
CA SER A 268 15.63 -12.45 -35.38
C SER A 268 14.87 -13.71 -35.00
N PHE A 269 13.54 -13.65 -35.01
CA PHE A 269 12.69 -14.79 -34.69
C PHE A 269 12.84 -15.90 -35.73
N VAL A 270 12.92 -17.16 -35.28
CA VAL A 270 13.02 -18.34 -36.15
C VAL A 270 11.77 -19.21 -36.05
N ARG A 271 11.39 -19.61 -34.83
CA ARG A 271 10.20 -20.43 -34.56
C ARG A 271 9.83 -20.44 -33.08
N ASP A 272 8.61 -20.88 -32.78
CA ASP A 272 8.16 -21.20 -31.42
C ASP A 272 8.92 -22.40 -30.83
N LEU A 273 8.83 -22.56 -29.50
CA LEU A 273 9.38 -23.70 -28.74
C LEU A 273 8.61 -25.00 -28.99
#